data_AF-A0A2N5XHG3-F1
#
_entry.id   AF-A0A2N5XHG3-F1
#
_cell.length_a   1.000
_cell.length_b   1.000
_cell.length_c   1.000
_cell.angle_alpha   90.00
_cell.angle_beta   90.00
_cell.angle_gamma   90.00
#
_symmetry.space_group_name_H-M   'P 1'
#
loop_
_entity.id
_entity.type
_entity.pdbx_description
1 polymer ?
#
loop_
_entity_poly.entity_id
_entity_poly.type
_entity_poly.pdbx_seq_one_letter_code
_entity_poly.pdbx_strand_id
1 'polypeptide(L)' 'MLVPMASNQQARPGVGELAKDQRTGRIGLVMGEIGGRVQMRPMNGGIEWDAMPDDVVAPKAREELSARLAVKNNNSRVGL' A
#
# COMPACT_ATOMS: atom_id res chain seq x y z
N MET A 1 28.60 -12.10 19.10
CA MET A 1 28.29 -10.82 18.43
C MET A 1 26.82 -10.84 18.08
N LEU A 2 25.99 -10.12 18.83
CA LEU A 2 24.53 -10.09 18.66
C LEU A 2 24.21 -9.00 17.63
N VAL A 3 23.65 -9.35 16.49
CA VAL A 3 23.17 -8.37 15.50
C VAL A 3 21.85 -7.77 16.04
N PRO A 4 21.72 -6.45 16.23
CA PRO A 4 20.45 -5.86 16.59
C PRO A 4 19.66 -5.67 15.30
N MET A 5 18.80 -6.62 14.93
CA MET A 5 17.89 -6.43 13.79
C MET A 5 16.56 -5.87 14.27
N ALA A 6 16.47 -4.55 14.10
CA ALA A 6 15.29 -3.70 13.90
C ALA A 6 14.12 -3.85 14.91
N SER A 7 14.00 -2.85 15.77
CA SER A 7 12.74 -2.50 16.44
C SER A 7 11.58 -2.54 15.42
N ASN A 8 10.59 -3.39 15.68
CA ASN A 8 9.40 -3.58 14.86
C ASN A 8 8.42 -2.38 14.94
N GLN A 9 8.91 -1.17 15.17
CA GLN A 9 8.20 0.04 14.79
C GLN A 9 8.28 0.10 13.27
N GLN A 10 7.33 -0.57 12.60
CA GLN A 10 7.14 -0.37 11.17
C GLN A 10 6.87 1.12 10.96
N ALA A 11 7.90 1.84 10.51
CA ALA A 11 7.72 3.18 10.01
C ALA A 11 6.63 3.13 8.94
N ARG A 12 5.74 4.12 8.95
CA ARG A 12 4.66 4.22 7.94
C ARG A 12 5.27 4.08 6.54
N PRO A 13 4.65 3.32 5.63
CA PRO A 13 5.17 3.14 4.29
C PRO A 13 5.48 4.47 3.60
N GLY A 14 6.65 4.55 2.98
CA GLY A 14 7.12 5.73 2.28
C GLY A 14 6.45 5.93 0.92
N VAL A 15 6.68 7.10 0.31
CA VAL A 15 6.23 7.38 -1.07
C VAL A 15 6.79 6.34 -2.04
N GLY A 16 5.92 5.80 -2.89
CA GLY A 16 6.22 4.73 -3.83
C GLY A 16 6.07 3.33 -3.24
N GLU A 17 5.92 3.19 -1.91
CA GLU A 17 5.72 1.89 -1.27
C GLU A 17 4.27 1.46 -1.24
N LEU A 18 4.07 0.15 -1.14
CA LEU A 18 2.77 -0.48 -1.00
C LEU A 18 2.26 -0.31 0.44
N ALA A 19 1.06 0.21 0.57
CA ALA A 19 0.38 0.38 1.83
C ALA A 19 -1.06 -0.11 1.77
N LYS A 20 -1.59 -0.46 2.94
CA LYS A 20 -3.00 -0.75 3.18
C LYS A 20 -3.61 0.41 3.94
N ASP A 21 -4.71 0.94 3.42
CA ASP A 21 -5.63 1.77 4.18
C ASP A 21 -6.49 0.83 5.05
N GLN A 22 -6.27 0.83 6.37
CA GLN A 22 -7.01 -0.03 7.29
C GLN A 22 -8.49 0.28 7.35
N ARG A 23 -8.89 1.54 7.13
CA ARG A 23 -10.27 1.99 7.21
C ARG A 23 -11.11 1.46 6.05
N THR A 24 -10.54 1.44 4.85
CA THR A 24 -11.25 0.96 3.64
C THR A 24 -10.87 -0.45 3.22
N GLY A 25 -9.78 -0.99 3.76
CA GLY A 25 -9.18 -2.27 3.35
C GLY A 25 -8.48 -2.22 1.98
N ARG A 26 -8.42 -1.05 1.34
CA ARG A 26 -7.80 -0.88 0.01
C ARG A 26 -6.28 -0.93 0.12
N ILE A 27 -5.64 -1.50 -0.89
CA ILE A 27 -4.18 -1.60 -1.01
C ILE A 27 -3.75 -0.83 -2.24
N GLY A 28 -2.75 0.04 -2.06
CA GLY A 28 -2.26 0.93 -3.11
C GLY A 28 -0.85 1.40 -2.85
N LEU A 29 -0.35 2.24 -3.76
CA LEU A 29 0.94 2.91 -3.61
C LEU A 29 0.73 4.25 -2.91
N VAL A 30 1.62 4.58 -1.97
CA VAL A 30 1.67 5.92 -1.36
C VAL A 30 2.23 6.91 -2.37
N MET A 31 1.56 8.03 -2.56
CA MET A 31 1.97 9.10 -3.49
C MET A 31 2.60 10.29 -2.78
N GLY A 32 2.19 10.54 -1.53
CA GLY A 32 2.66 11.67 -0.74
C GLY A 32 1.72 11.93 0.43
N GLU A 33 2.10 12.91 1.26
CA GLU A 33 1.22 13.45 2.31
C GLU A 33 0.90 14.91 1.97
N ILE A 34 -0.38 15.25 1.87
CA ILE A 34 -0.86 16.59 1.53
C ILE A 34 -2.02 16.94 2.46
N GLY A 35 -1.94 18.10 3.12
CA GLY A 35 -3.01 18.58 4.00
C GLY A 35 -3.32 17.64 5.19
N GLY A 36 -2.32 16.91 5.68
CA GLY A 36 -2.48 15.94 6.78
C GLY A 36 -3.16 14.64 6.36
N ARG A 37 -3.23 14.35 5.06
CA ARG A 37 -3.72 13.07 4.52
C ARG A 37 -2.68 12.42 3.64
N VAL A 38 -2.65 11.10 3.65
CA VAL A 38 -1.81 10.33 2.74
C VAL A 38 -2.57 10.09 1.46
N GLN A 39 -2.06 10.60 0.35
CA GLN A 39 -2.59 10.31 -0.97
C GLN A 39 -2.12 8.92 -1.41
N MET A 40 -3.07 8.07 -1.80
CA MET A 40 -2.82 6.71 -2.26
C MET A 40 -3.42 6.49 -3.65
N ARG A 41 -2.82 5.59 -4.43
CA ARG A 41 -3.34 5.22 -5.75
C ARG A 41 -3.42 3.71 -5.95
N PRO A 42 -4.34 3.21 -6.80
CA PRO A 42 -4.40 1.79 -7.13
C PRO A 42 -3.16 1.37 -7.93
N MET A 43 -2.72 0.12 -7.77
CA MET A 43 -1.53 -0.40 -8.48
C MET A 43 -1.73 -0.52 -10.00
N ASN A 44 -2.94 -0.75 -10.47
CA ASN A 44 -3.29 -0.87 -11.89
C ASN A 44 -3.79 0.45 -12.50
N GLY A 45 -3.60 1.59 -11.80
CA GLY A 45 -4.23 2.85 -12.17
C GLY A 45 -5.70 2.93 -11.76
N GLY A 46 -6.29 4.12 -11.89
CA GLY A 46 -7.65 4.41 -11.45
C GLY A 46 -7.70 5.65 -10.57
N ILE A 47 -8.75 5.73 -9.76
CA ILE A 47 -9.02 6.92 -8.93
C ILE A 47 -8.15 6.87 -7.67
N GLU A 48 -7.33 7.89 -7.49
CA GLU A 48 -6.58 8.13 -6.26
C GLU A 48 -7.53 8.41 -5.09
N TRP A 49 -7.10 8.10 -3.87
CA TRP A 49 -7.87 8.36 -2.68
C TRP A 49 -7.00 8.87 -1.54
N ASP A 50 -7.62 9.63 -0.64
CA ASP A 50 -6.97 10.08 0.58
C ASP A 50 -7.23 9.10 1.73
N ALA A 51 -6.17 8.75 2.45
CA ALA A 51 -6.20 7.95 3.66
C ALA A 51 -5.75 8.78 4.88
N MET A 52 -6.23 8.41 6.06
CA MET A 52 -5.72 8.98 7.30
C MET A 52 -4.32 8.43 7.55
N PRO A 53 -3.35 9.26 7.96
CA PRO A 53 -1.98 8.79 8.12
C PRO A 53 -1.85 7.64 9.13
N ASP A 54 -2.65 7.63 10.20
CA ASP A 54 -2.69 6.56 11.20
C ASP A 54 -3.29 5.23 10.68
N ASP A 55 -4.08 5.29 9.60
CA ASP A 55 -4.67 4.11 8.98
C ASP A 55 -3.80 3.53 7.86
N VAL A 56 -2.70 4.20 7.48
CA VAL A 56 -1.78 3.73 6.42
C VAL A 56 -0.70 2.85 7.03
N VAL A 57 -0.80 1.55 6.77
CA VAL A 57 0.13 0.54 7.30
C VAL A 57 0.72 -0.31 6.20
N ALA A 58 1.86 -0.95 6.47
CA ALA A 58 2.40 -1.96 5.58
C ALA A 58 1.41 -3.13 5.46
N PRO A 59 1.07 -3.59 4.23
CA PRO A 59 0.23 -4.77 4.06
C PRO A 59 0.97 -6.01 4.55
N LYS A 60 0.24 -7.02 5.02
CA LYS A 60 0.85 -8.33 5.27
C LYS A 60 1.29 -8.95 3.95
N ALA A 61 2.32 -9.79 3.96
CA ALA A 61 2.85 -10.44 2.76
C ALA A 61 1.77 -11.14 1.91
N ARG A 62 0.79 -11.79 2.55
CA ARG A 62 -0.34 -12.43 1.85
C ARG A 62 -1.26 -11.42 1.15
N GLU A 63 -1.43 -10.25 1.75
CA GLU A 63 -2.33 -9.19 1.26
C GLU A 63 -1.67 -8.48 0.07
N GLU A 64 -0.36 -8.21 0.18
CA GLU A 64 0.45 -7.72 -0.93
C GLU A 64 0.43 -8.69 -2.12
N LEU A 65 0.68 -9.98 -1.88
CA LEU A 65 0.66 -11.00 -2.92
C LEU A 65 -0.71 -11.08 -3.60
N SER A 66 -1.78 -11.11 -2.80
CA SER A 66 -3.16 -11.14 -3.32
C SER A 66 -3.46 -9.91 -4.18
N ALA A 67 -3.03 -8.73 -3.74
CA ALA A 67 -3.26 -7.49 -4.47
C ALA A 67 -2.48 -7.46 -5.80
N ARG A 68 -1.22 -7.92 -5.81
CA ARG A 68 -0.41 -8.06 -7.03
C ARG A 68 -1.01 -9.08 -8.01
N LEU A 69 -1.52 -10.20 -7.51
CA LEU A 69 -2.22 -11.20 -8.31
C LEU A 69 -3.52 -10.66 -8.89
N ALA A 70 -4.28 -9.86 -8.13
CA ALA A 70 -5.49 -9.22 -8.63
C ALA A 70 -5.20 -8.28 -9.80
N VAL A 71 -4.12 -7.49 -9.73
CA VAL A 71 -3.65 -6.66 -10.85
C VAL A 71 -3.32 -7.53 -12.07
N LYS A 72 -2.52 -8.58 -11.89
CA LYS A 72 -2.15 -9.49 -12.98
C LYS A 72 -3.35 -10.17 -13.62
N ASN A 73 -4.29 -10.67 -12.81
CA ASN A 73 -5.51 -11.30 -13.28
C ASN A 73 -6.40 -10.31 -14.04
N ASN A 74 -6.54 -9.09 -13.53
CA ASN A 74 -7.27 -8.04 -14.24
C ASN A 74 -6.68 -7.80 -15.63
N ASN A 75 -5.36 -7.70 -15.75
CA ASN A 75 -4.68 -7.51 -17.04
C ASN A 75 -4.91 -8.69 -18.00
N SER A 76 -4.85 -9.93 -17.51
CA SER A 76 -5.14 -11.11 -18.33
C SER A 76 -6.59 -11.19 -18.82
N ARG A 77 -7.54 -10.67 -18.04
CA ARG A 77 -8.98 -10.67 -18.41
C ARG A 77 -9.33 -9.58 -19.43
N VAL A 78 -8.56 -8.50 -19.50
CA VAL A 78 -8.80 -7.40 -20.46
C VAL A 78 -7.98 -7.52 -21.75
N GLY A 79 -7.15 -8.56 -21.88
CA GLY A 79 -6.43 -8.87 -23.14
C GLY A 79 -5.37 -7.83 -23.54
N LEU A 80 -4.70 -7.21 -22.56
CA LEU A 80 -3.51 -6.37 -22.77
C LEU A 80 -2.21 -7.16 -22.61
#